data_AF-A0A2U8VT25-F1
#
_entry.id   AF-A0A2U8VT25-F1
#
_cell.length_a   1.000
_cell.length_b   1.000
_cell.length_c   1.000
_cell.angle_alpha   90.00
_cell.angle_beta   90.00
_cell.angle_gamma   90.00
#
_symmetry.space_group_name_H-M   'P 1'
#
loop_
_entity.id
_entity.type
_entity.pdbx_description
1 polymer ?
#
loop_
_entity_poly.entity_id
_entity_poly.type
_entity_poly.pdbx_seq_one_letter_code
_entity_poly.pdbx_strand_id
1 'polypeptide(L)'
;MSDMRNRRPADPRRAAEAAFKAATTRKPESPPPSAPAAVPGVRESVTLRLDSAVLEHFQKDGPGWQDRINDALRALVLREG
;
A
#
# COMPACT_ATOMS: atom_id res chain seq x y z
N MET A 1 -17.70 56.30 6.23
CA MET A 1 -16.25 56.02 6.09
C MET A 1 -16.07 54.55 5.77
N SER A 2 -15.58 54.25 4.58
CA SER A 2 -15.19 52.91 4.14
C SER A 2 -13.95 52.43 4.92
N ASP A 3 -13.99 51.21 5.46
CA ASP A 3 -12.76 50.45 5.76
C ASP A 3 -12.88 49.04 5.15
N MET A 4 -12.76 49.00 3.82
CA MET A 4 -12.41 47.79 3.09
C MET A 4 -10.91 47.53 3.26
N ARG A 5 -10.52 46.86 4.34
CA ARG A 5 -9.27 46.10 4.38
C ARG A 5 -9.41 44.85 5.25
N ASN A 6 -10.49 44.09 5.02
CA ASN A 6 -10.59 42.71 5.46
C ASN A 6 -9.34 41.95 4.97
N ARG A 7 -8.55 41.49 5.93
CA ARG A 7 -7.23 40.93 5.73
C ARG A 7 -7.32 39.69 4.83
N ARG A 8 -6.34 39.62 3.92
CA ARG A 8 -6.10 38.62 2.88
C ARG A 8 -6.62 37.22 3.27
N PRO A 9 -7.51 36.60 2.47
CA PRO A 9 -8.03 35.26 2.73
C PRO A 9 -6.89 34.24 2.71
N ALA A 10 -6.93 33.31 3.67
CA ALA A 10 -5.90 32.32 3.96
C ALA A 10 -5.32 31.66 2.70
N ASP A 11 -3.99 31.68 2.58
CA ASP A 11 -3.22 31.14 1.46
C ASP A 11 -3.55 29.66 1.17
N PRO A 12 -4.14 29.33 0.00
CA PRO A 12 -4.52 27.96 -0.35
C PRO A 12 -3.34 27.01 -0.49
N ARG A 13 -2.13 27.54 -0.73
CA ARG A 13 -0.88 26.74 -0.77
C ARG A 13 -0.54 26.10 0.57
N ARG A 14 -0.75 26.80 1.69
CA ARG A 14 -0.45 26.29 3.04
C ARG A 14 -1.38 25.14 3.43
N ALA A 15 -2.65 25.21 3.02
CA ALA A 15 -3.61 24.13 3.22
C ALA A 15 -3.25 22.88 2.40
N ALA A 16 -2.79 23.07 1.15
CA ALA A 16 -2.34 21.96 0.29
C ALA A 16 -1.07 21.27 0.81
N GLU A 17 -0.09 22.03 1.32
CA GLU A 17 1.14 21.46 1.90
C GLU A 17 0.87 20.71 3.21
N ALA A 18 -0.09 21.15 4.01
CA ALA A 18 -0.49 20.45 5.23
C ALA A 18 -1.15 19.08 4.92
N ALA A 19 -2.00 19.03 3.91
CA ALA A 19 -2.61 17.77 3.45
C ALA A 19 -1.56 16.80 2.88
N PHE A 20 -0.59 17.30 2.12
CA PHE A 20 0.49 16.48 1.58
C PHE A 20 1.43 15.92 2.66
N LYS A 21 1.78 16.72 3.68
CA LYS A 21 2.56 16.25 4.83
C LYS A 21 1.82 15.23 5.69
N ALA A 22 0.50 15.38 5.88
CA ALA A 22 -0.32 14.42 6.60
C ALA A 22 -0.42 13.07 5.87
N ALA A 23 -0.49 13.08 4.53
CA ALA A 23 -0.56 11.85 3.73
C ALA A 23 0.77 11.08 3.63
N THR A 24 1.91 11.78 3.71
CA THR A 24 3.25 11.16 3.58
C THR A 24 3.87 10.73 4.92
N THR A 25 3.37 11.23 6.05
CA THR A 25 3.77 10.78 7.40
C THR A 25 2.88 9.65 7.90
N ARG A 26 2.84 8.54 7.17
CA ARG A 26 2.25 7.30 7.69
C ARG A 26 3.19 6.77 8.77
N LYS A 27 2.90 7.16 10.01
CA LYS A 27 3.46 6.62 11.25
C LYS A 27 3.59 5.09 11.15
N PRO A 28 4.77 4.48 11.32
CA PRO A 28 4.88 3.04 11.52
C PRO A 28 4.36 2.73 12.92
N GLU A 29 3.05 2.66 13.06
CA GLU A 29 2.41 2.06 14.22
C GLU A 29 2.40 0.57 13.98
N SER A 30 3.47 -0.10 14.40
CA SER A 30 3.47 -1.56 14.56
C SER A 30 2.52 -1.91 15.71
N PRO A 31 1.39 -2.61 15.48
CA PRO A 31 0.71 -3.31 16.56
C PRO A 31 1.54 -4.55 16.93
N PRO A 32 1.52 -5.01 18.19
CA PRO A 32 2.21 -6.24 18.58
C PRO A 32 1.70 -7.43 17.75
N PRO A 33 2.52 -8.47 17.50
CA PRO A 33 2.09 -9.64 16.76
C PRO A 33 1.04 -10.39 17.57
N SER A 34 -0.23 -10.10 17.33
CA SER A 34 -1.27 -11.10 17.61
C SER A 34 -0.99 -12.23 16.65
N ALA A 35 -0.50 -13.35 17.19
CA ALA A 35 -0.32 -14.59 16.47
C ALA A 35 -1.53 -14.80 15.56
N PRO A 36 -1.36 -14.95 14.23
CA PRO A 36 -2.49 -15.29 13.40
C PRO A 36 -2.94 -16.67 13.88
N ALA A 37 -4.10 -16.71 14.53
CA ALA A 37 -4.91 -17.90 14.57
C ALA A 37 -4.90 -18.45 13.14
N ALA A 38 -4.55 -19.73 12.99
CA ALA A 38 -4.52 -20.42 11.72
C ALA A 38 -5.93 -20.48 11.14
N VAL A 39 -6.43 -19.35 10.64
CA VAL A 39 -7.64 -19.29 9.85
C VAL A 39 -7.22 -19.76 8.46
N PRO A 40 -7.74 -20.88 7.95
CA PRO A 40 -7.40 -21.34 6.60
C PRO A 40 -7.85 -20.26 5.62
N GLY A 41 -6.89 -19.54 5.03
CA GLY A 41 -7.14 -18.42 4.12
C GLY A 41 -6.50 -17.08 4.50
N VAL A 42 -5.77 -16.97 5.61
CA VAL A 42 -5.00 -15.75 5.90
C VAL A 42 -3.89 -15.57 4.85
N ARG A 43 -3.91 -14.43 4.16
CA ARG A 43 -2.80 -13.97 3.32
C ARG A 43 -1.87 -13.14 4.19
N GLU A 44 -0.65 -13.60 4.38
CA GLU A 44 0.37 -12.84 5.10
C GLU A 44 1.07 -11.89 4.14
N SER A 45 1.20 -10.62 4.54
CA SER A 45 1.99 -9.64 3.80
C SER A 45 3.47 -9.80 4.15
N VAL A 46 4.25 -10.34 3.22
CA VAL A 46 5.69 -10.55 3.39
C VAL A 46 6.50 -9.78 2.35
N THR A 47 7.70 -9.34 2.74
CA THR A 47 8.64 -8.69 1.82
C THR A 47 9.52 -9.77 1.18
N LEU A 48 9.15 -10.23 -0.02
CA LEU A 48 9.93 -11.17 -0.83
C LEU A 48 10.64 -10.43 -1.97
N ARG A 49 11.90 -10.78 -2.25
CA ARG A 49 12.60 -10.29 -3.45
C ARG A 49 12.27 -11.21 -4.62
N LEU A 50 11.66 -10.66 -5.66
CA LEU A 50 11.43 -11.31 -6.95
C LEU A 50 12.38 -10.78 -8.01
N ASP A 51 12.71 -11.61 -8.98
CA ASP A 51 13.42 -11.19 -10.17
C ASP A 51 12.55 -10.26 -11.05
N SER A 52 13.19 -9.31 -11.74
CA SER A 52 12.50 -8.33 -12.57
C SER A 52 11.75 -8.97 -13.73
N ALA A 53 12.32 -9.99 -14.38
CA ALA A 53 11.68 -10.66 -15.52
C ALA A 53 10.43 -11.43 -15.09
N VAL A 54 10.46 -12.01 -13.89
CA VAL A 54 9.30 -12.70 -13.30
C VAL A 54 8.20 -11.67 -13.00
N LEU A 55 8.56 -10.54 -12.39
CA LEU A 55 7.62 -9.49 -12.05
C LEU A 55 6.98 -8.87 -13.30
N GLU A 56 7.76 -8.61 -14.36
CA GLU A 56 7.25 -8.14 -15.64
C GLU A 56 6.30 -9.16 -16.31
N HIS A 57 6.65 -10.44 -16.27
CA HIS A 57 5.80 -11.50 -16.79
C HIS A 57 4.41 -11.47 -16.14
N PHE A 58 4.34 -11.43 -14.81
CA PHE A 58 3.08 -11.42 -14.10
C PHE A 58 2.33 -10.08 -14.19
N GLN A 59 3.03 -8.95 -14.31
CA GLN A 59 2.41 -7.63 -14.47
C GLN A 59 1.82 -7.41 -15.87
N LYS A 60 2.37 -8.04 -16.91
CA LYS A 60 1.88 -7.93 -18.30
C LYS A 60 0.40 -8.27 -18.44
N ASP A 61 -0.08 -9.24 -17.67
CA ASP A 61 -1.47 -9.70 -17.71
C ASP A 61 -2.43 -8.83 -16.87
N GLY A 62 -1.98 -7.65 -16.41
CA GLY A 62 -2.82 -6.63 -15.79
C GLY A 62 -3.02 -6.77 -14.26
N PRO A 63 -4.05 -6.13 -13.68
CA PRO A 63 -4.29 -6.14 -12.23
C PRO A 63 -4.48 -7.57 -11.70
N GLY A 64 -4.08 -7.81 -10.44
CA GLY A 64 -4.11 -9.15 -9.83
C GLY A 64 -2.84 -10.00 -10.05
N TRP A 65 -1.76 -9.39 -10.54
CA TRP A 65 -0.47 -10.09 -10.75
C TRP A 65 0.09 -10.78 -9.49
N GLN A 66 -0.19 -10.24 -8.30
CA GLN A 66 0.20 -10.86 -7.02
C GLN A 66 -0.61 -12.14 -6.73
N ASP A 67 -1.91 -12.15 -7.04
CA ASP A 67 -2.74 -13.35 -6.89
C ASP A 67 -2.25 -14.46 -7.83
N ARG A 68 -1.86 -14.13 -9.06
CA ARG A 68 -1.27 -15.09 -10.01
C ARG A 68 0.04 -15.71 -9.51
N ILE A 69 0.91 -14.90 -8.88
CA ILE A 69 2.12 -15.43 -8.23
C ILE A 69 1.73 -16.38 -7.08
N ASN A 70 0.76 -16.00 -6.26
CA ASN A 70 0.30 -16.85 -5.17
C ASN A 70 -0.30 -18.17 -5.67
N ASP A 71 -1.07 -18.15 -6.75
CA ASP A 71 -1.64 -19.36 -7.36
C ASP A 71 -0.55 -20.26 -7.95
N ALA A 72 0.46 -19.69 -8.61
CA ALA A 72 1.61 -20.45 -9.09
C ALA A 72 2.38 -21.11 -7.95
N LEU A 73 2.61 -20.39 -6.84
CA LEU A 73 3.25 -20.95 -5.65
C LEU A 73 2.40 -22.06 -5.01
N ARG A 74 1.08 -21.89 -4.93
CA ARG A 74 0.16 -22.94 -4.43
C ARG A 74 0.20 -24.20 -5.30
N ALA A 75 0.20 -24.05 -6.61
CA ALA A 75 0.29 -25.17 -7.54
C ALA A 75 1.61 -25.93 -7.39
N LEU A 76 2.73 -25.23 -7.15
CA LEU A 76 4.00 -25.86 -6.83
C LEU A 76 3.94 -26.65 -5.52
N VAL A 77 3.43 -26.05 -4.44
CA VAL A 77 3.30 -26.73 -3.13
C VAL A 77 2.41 -27.96 -3.23
N LEU A 78 1.30 -27.90 -3.98
CA LEU A 78 0.41 -29.04 -4.19
C LEU A 78 1.09 -30.18 -4.95
N ARG A 79 2.01 -29.87 -5.88
CA ARG A 79 2.73 -30.87 -6.67
C ARG A 79 3.83 -31.57 -5.87
N GLU A 80 4.46 -30.86 -4.94
CA GLU A 80 5.51 -31.40 -4.07
C GLU A 80 4.95 -32.10 -2.82
N GLY A 81 3.64 -32.00 -2.59
CA GLY A 81 2.92 -32.59 -1.46
C GLY A 81 2.28 -33.95 -1.76
#